data_AF-A0A3D5P7E4-F1
#
_entry.id   AF-A0A3D5P7E4-F1
#
_cell.length_a   1.000
_cell.length_b   1.000
_cell.length_c   1.000
_cell.angle_alpha   90.00
_cell.angle_beta   90.00
_cell.angle_gamma   90.00
#
_symmetry.space_group_name_H-M   'P 1'
#
loop_
_entity.id
_entity.type
_entity.pdbx_description
1 polymer ?
#
loop_
_entity_poly.entity_id
_entity_poly.type
_entity_poly.pdbx_seq_one_letter_code
_entity_poly.pdbx_strand_id
1 'polypeptide(L)'
;MLLLHLARKSLTNRLLTTSLTALSIAFSVALLVGVENVRTGMRESFSNTVSGTDLVVGSRGGTIQLMLYAVFGMGSPVANISHDTWKEWDEHPAVSWTIPYALGDSHRGFR
;
A
#
# COMPACT_ATOMS: atom_id res chain seq x y z
N MET A 1 -36.09 -29.97 15.63
CA MET A 1 -36.66 -28.61 15.76
C MET A 1 -36.82 -28.13 17.21
N LEU A 2 -37.06 -29.03 18.18
CA LEU A 2 -37.21 -28.67 19.60
C LEU A 2 -35.94 -28.03 20.23
N LEU A 3 -34.75 -28.54 19.86
CA LEU A 3 -33.47 -28.02 20.35
C LEU A 3 -33.17 -26.58 19.90
N LEU A 4 -33.44 -26.23 18.64
CA LEU A 4 -33.27 -24.87 18.12
C LEU A 4 -34.23 -23.88 18.79
N HIS A 5 -35.47 -24.31 19.07
CA HIS A 5 -36.45 -23.49 19.78
C HIS A 5 -36.02 -23.22 21.22
N LEU A 6 -35.57 -24.25 21.94
CA LEU A 6 -35.03 -24.12 23.30
C LEU A 6 -33.76 -23.24 23.33
N ALA A 7 -32.85 -23.43 22.37
CA ALA A 7 -31.65 -22.62 22.24
C ALA A 7 -31.98 -21.14 22.01
N ARG A 8 -32.91 -20.82 21.10
CA ARG A 8 -33.36 -19.44 20.86
C ARG A 8 -33.99 -18.82 22.11
N LYS A 9 -34.86 -19.56 22.81
CA LYS A 9 -35.50 -19.09 24.05
C LYS A 9 -34.49 -18.85 25.16
N SER A 10 -33.44 -19.69 25.24
CA SER A 10 -32.32 -19.53 26.16
C SER A 10 -31.48 -18.27 25.86
N LEU A 11 -31.14 -18.03 24.59
CA LEU A 11 -30.40 -16.84 24.15
C LEU A 11 -31.18 -15.55 24.44
N THR A 12 -32.50 -15.54 24.19
CA THR A 12 -33.35 -14.38 24.51
C THR A 12 -33.59 -14.18 26.01
N ASN A 13 -33.40 -15.21 26.83
CA ASN A 13 -33.51 -15.06 28.29
C ASN A 13 -32.22 -14.48 28.90
N ARG A 14 -31.10 -14.52 28.17
CA ARG A 14 -29.78 -14.01 28.58
C ARG A 14 -29.24 -12.97 27.61
N LEU A 15 -30.10 -12.07 27.14
CA LEU A 15 -29.80 -11.12 26.05
C LEU A 15 -28.52 -10.32 26.29
N LEU A 16 -28.29 -9.83 27.51
CA LEU A 16 -27.10 -9.02 27.81
C LEU A 16 -25.81 -9.81 27.62
N THR A 17 -25.69 -10.98 28.27
CA THR A 17 -24.48 -11.82 28.17
C THR A 17 -24.28 -12.33 26.74
N THR A 18 -25.35 -12.80 26.09
CA THR A 18 -25.30 -13.26 24.70
C THR A 18 -24.86 -12.14 23.75
N SER A 19 -25.36 -10.93 23.93
CA SER A 19 -24.99 -9.78 23.08
C SER A 19 -23.54 -9.38 23.29
N LEU A 20 -23.06 -9.35 24.54
CA LEU A 20 -21.65 -9.09 24.85
C LEU A 20 -20.73 -10.14 24.22
N THR A 21 -21.08 -11.43 24.32
CA THR A 21 -20.30 -12.49 23.66
C THR A 21 -20.30 -12.34 22.14
N ALA A 22 -21.46 -12.06 21.54
CA ALA A 22 -21.58 -11.84 20.10
C ALA A 22 -20.76 -10.63 19.64
N LEU A 23 -20.78 -9.52 20.39
CA LEU A 23 -19.97 -8.34 20.11
C LEU A 23 -18.47 -8.63 20.22
N SER A 24 -18.03 -9.38 21.23
CA SER A 24 -16.62 -9.77 21.36
C SER A 24 -16.13 -10.61 20.18
N ILE A 25 -16.96 -11.54 19.71
CA ILE A 25 -16.66 -12.34 18.51
C ILE A 25 -16.64 -11.43 17.28
N ALA A 26 -17.63 -10.56 17.13
CA ALA A 26 -17.73 -9.63 16.01
C ALA A 26 -16.50 -8.71 15.94
N PHE A 27 -16.05 -8.14 17.06
CA PHE A 27 -14.84 -7.31 17.10
C PHE A 27 -13.58 -8.11 16.75
N SER A 28 -13.44 -9.33 17.27
CA SER A 28 -12.29 -10.19 16.94
C SER A 28 -12.21 -10.48 15.44
N VAL A 29 -13.34 -10.83 14.82
CA VAL A 29 -13.41 -11.12 13.38
C VAL A 29 -13.24 -9.84 12.56
N ALA A 30 -13.88 -8.74 12.95
CA ALA A 30 -13.76 -7.46 12.26
C ALA A 30 -12.32 -6.93 12.27
N LEU A 31 -11.59 -7.10 13.38
CA LEU A 31 -10.17 -6.73 13.46
C LEU A 31 -9.34 -7.59 12.51
N LEU A 32 -9.53 -8.91 12.52
CA LEU A 32 -8.79 -9.82 11.66
C LEU A 32 -9.01 -9.50 10.18
N VAL A 33 -10.27 -9.38 9.77
CA VAL A 33 -10.65 -9.06 8.38
C VAL A 33 -10.21 -7.65 8.01
N GLY A 34 -10.33 -6.69 8.92
CA GLY A 34 -9.90 -5.30 8.71
C GLY A 34 -8.41 -5.20 8.42
N VAL A 35 -7.57 -5.90 9.20
CA VAL A 35 -6.12 -5.93 8.99
C VAL A 35 -5.78 -6.55 7.63
N GLU A 36 -6.39 -7.68 7.28
CA GLU A 36 -6.10 -8.35 6.00
C GLU A 36 -6.58 -7.52 4.80
N ASN A 37 -7.73 -6.83 4.92
CA ASN A 37 -8.23 -5.93 3.89
C ASN A 37 -7.30 -4.73 3.69
N VAL A 38 -6.84 -4.08 4.77
CA VAL A 38 -5.87 -2.98 4.68
C VAL A 38 -4.58 -3.47 4.03
N ARG A 39 -4.07 -4.62 4.46
CA ARG A 39 -2.87 -5.23 3.88
C ARG A 39 -3.02 -5.51 2.39
N THR A 40 -4.16 -6.06 1.99
CA THR A 40 -4.44 -6.40 0.59
C THR A 40 -4.59 -5.14 -0.25
N GLY A 41 -5.35 -4.15 0.22
CA GLY A 41 -5.51 -2.87 -0.46
C GLY A 41 -4.19 -2.11 -0.62
N MET A 42 -3.30 -2.17 0.38
CA MET A 42 -1.94 -1.62 0.25
C MET A 42 -1.17 -2.34 -0.86
N ARG A 43 -1.15 -3.67 -0.88
CA ARG A 43 -0.45 -4.45 -1.93
C ARG A 43 -0.99 -4.18 -3.33
N GLU A 44 -2.30 -4.10 -3.47
CA GLU A 44 -2.95 -3.81 -4.74
C GLU A 44 -2.64 -2.38 -5.21
N SER A 45 -2.62 -1.41 -4.30
CA SER A 45 -2.17 -0.04 -4.59
C SER A 45 -0.71 -0.01 -5.06
N PHE A 46 0.16 -0.87 -4.51
CA PHE A 46 1.53 -1.00 -5.01
C PHE A 46 1.59 -1.61 -6.41
N SER A 47 0.82 -2.66 -6.68
CA SER A 47 0.82 -3.34 -7.98
C SER A 47 0.23 -2.50 -9.10
N ASN A 48 -0.84 -1.74 -8.83
CA ASN A 48 -1.55 -0.97 -9.84
C ASN A 48 -0.83 0.32 -10.23
N THR A 49 -0.10 0.98 -9.32
CA THR A 49 0.65 2.20 -9.64
C THR A 49 1.94 1.91 -10.43
N VAL A 50 2.47 0.69 -10.36
CA VAL A 50 3.66 0.26 -11.13
C VAL A 50 3.30 -0.25 -12.54
N SER A 51 2.00 -0.35 -12.87
CA SER A 51 1.52 -0.72 -14.19
C SER A 51 1.88 0.35 -15.24
N GLY A 52 2.97 0.13 -15.98
CA GLY A 52 3.43 1.01 -17.07
C GLY A 52 4.86 1.53 -16.92
N THR A 53 5.57 1.17 -15.84
CA THR A 53 6.97 1.55 -15.65
C THR A 53 7.86 0.32 -15.74
N ASP A 54 8.60 0.18 -16.85
CA ASP A 54 9.48 -0.97 -17.09
C ASP A 54 10.78 -0.90 -16.26
N LEU A 55 11.35 0.30 -16.13
CA LEU A 55 12.62 0.53 -15.43
C LEU A 55 12.66 1.92 -14.78
N VAL A 56 13.08 1.97 -13.51
CA VAL A 56 13.41 3.22 -12.81
C VAL A 56 14.92 3.28 -12.61
N VAL A 57 15.56 4.31 -13.16
CA VAL A 57 17.00 4.56 -13.04
C VAL A 57 17.24 5.71 -12.07
N GLY A 58 18.18 5.55 -11.15
CA GLY A 58 18.53 6.57 -10.17
C GLY A 58 19.96 6.42 -9.64
N SER A 59 20.37 7.34 -8.78
CA SER A 59 21.69 7.30 -8.15
C SER A 59 21.90 6.03 -7.31
N ARG A 60 23.18 5.72 -7.01
CA ARG A 60 23.54 4.64 -6.09
C ARG A 60 22.86 4.85 -4.73
N GLY A 61 22.04 3.89 -4.30
CA GLY A 61 21.25 3.98 -3.07
C GLY A 61 20.31 2.79 -2.90
N GLY A 62 19.30 2.93 -2.05
CA GLY A 62 18.31 1.89 -1.82
C GLY A 62 17.28 1.81 -2.96
N THR A 63 17.21 0.66 -3.65
CA THR A 63 16.24 0.43 -4.75
C THR A 63 14.79 0.66 -4.34
N ILE A 64 14.43 0.24 -3.12
CA ILE A 64 13.08 0.46 -2.57
C ILE A 64 12.81 1.95 -2.38
N GLN A 65 13.78 2.71 -1.86
CA GLN A 65 13.64 4.15 -1.66
C GLN A 65 13.47 4.88 -2.99
N LEU A 66 14.25 4.51 -4.01
CA LEU A 66 14.13 5.05 -5.37
C LEU A 66 12.73 4.78 -5.95
N MET A 67 12.23 3.55 -5.84
CA MET A 67 10.89 3.18 -6.32
C MET A 67 9.79 3.94 -5.58
N LEU A 68 9.82 3.95 -4.24
CA LEU A 68 8.84 4.66 -3.42
C LEU A 68 8.81 6.16 -3.73
N TYR A 69 9.98 6.76 -3.93
CA TYR A 69 10.08 8.18 -4.23
C TYR A 69 9.61 8.49 -5.66
N ALA A 70 10.09 7.74 -6.67
CA ALA A 70 9.80 8.02 -8.07
C ALA A 70 8.36 7.67 -8.48
N VAL A 71 7.79 6.59 -7.95
CA VAL A 71 6.46 6.10 -8.35
C VAL A 71 5.37 6.55 -7.39
N PHE A 72 5.66 6.58 -6.09
CA PHE A 72 4.64 6.89 -5.06
C PHE A 72 4.82 8.26 -4.41
N GLY A 73 5.86 9.02 -4.75
CA GLY A 73 6.17 10.30 -4.10
C GLY A 73 6.46 10.17 -2.60
N MET A 74 6.71 8.96 -2.10
CA MET A 74 6.90 8.67 -0.68
C MET A 74 8.38 8.54 -0.35
N GLY A 75 8.80 9.19 0.74
CA GLY A 75 10.15 9.09 1.29
C GLY A 75 11.04 10.30 1.01
N SER A 76 12.34 10.11 1.24
CA SER A 76 13.34 11.16 1.06
C SER A 76 13.92 11.14 -0.35
N PRO A 77 14.25 12.32 -0.93
CA PRO A 77 14.90 12.41 -2.23
C PRO A 77 16.13 11.53 -2.29
N VAL A 78 16.27 10.77 -3.37
CA VAL A 78 17.53 10.13 -3.75
C VAL A 78 18.43 11.16 -4.42
N ALA A 79 19.73 10.90 -4.49
CA ALA A 79 20.61 11.78 -5.24
C ALA A 79 20.22 11.77 -6.74
N ASN A 80 20.45 12.91 -7.40
CA ASN A 80 20.17 13.04 -8.83
C ASN A 80 21.22 12.29 -9.65
N ILE A 81 20.83 11.83 -10.83
CA ILE A 81 21.77 11.35 -11.85
C ILE A 81 22.28 12.53 -12.67
N SER A 82 23.48 12.40 -13.26
CA SER A 82 23.97 13.43 -14.18
C SER A 82 23.18 13.41 -15.49
N HIS A 83 23.17 14.54 -16.18
CA HIS A 83 22.55 14.65 -17.50
C HIS A 83 23.21 13.69 -18.52
N ASP A 84 24.52 13.47 -18.41
CA ASP A 84 25.25 12.52 -19.27
C ASP A 84 24.73 11.09 -19.08
N THR A 85 24.49 10.65 -17.85
CA THR A 85 23.90 9.34 -17.58
C THR A 85 22.49 9.24 -18.15
N TRP A 86 21.67 10.29 -18.08
CA TRP A 86 20.36 10.28 -18.73
C TRP A 86 20.49 10.11 -20.25
N LYS A 87 21.41 10.84 -20.88
CA LYS A 87 21.65 10.76 -22.32
C LYS A 87 22.13 9.38 -22.77
N GLU A 88 22.99 8.72 -21.99
CA GLU A 88 23.40 7.34 -22.24
C GLU A 88 22.22 6.37 -22.31
N TRP A 89 21.19 6.56 -21.47
CA TRP A 89 19.98 5.74 -21.50
C TRP A 89 19.01 6.12 -22.62
N ASP A 90 18.91 7.40 -22.95
CA ASP A 90 18.08 7.89 -24.05
C ASP A 90 18.58 7.38 -25.42
N GLU A 91 19.90 7.26 -25.58
CA GLU A 91 20.53 6.72 -26.80
C GLU A 91 20.64 5.19 -26.80
N HIS A 92 20.22 4.50 -25.74
CA HIS A 92 20.39 3.06 -25.60
C HIS A 92 19.39 2.29 -26.51
N PRO A 93 19.84 1.32 -27.34
CA PRO A 93 18.99 0.68 -28.36
C PRO A 93 17.83 -0.18 -27.80
N ALA A 94 17.89 -0.56 -26.52
CA ALA A 94 16.81 -1.29 -25.84
C ALA A 94 15.76 -0.38 -25.18
N VAL A 95 15.94 0.94 -25.22
CA VAL A 95 15.06 1.92 -24.61
C VAL A 95 14.25 2.60 -25.70
N SER A 96 12.92 2.54 -25.59
CA SER A 96 12.02 3.14 -26.59
C SER A 96 11.77 4.63 -26.34
N TRP A 97 11.74 5.05 -25.07
CA TRP A 97 11.59 6.44 -24.65
C TRP A 97 12.08 6.61 -23.20
N THR A 98 12.49 7.83 -22.85
CA THR A 98 12.83 8.21 -21.47
C THR A 98 12.06 9.45 -21.03
N ILE A 99 11.80 9.58 -19.74
CA ILE A 99 11.32 10.82 -19.13
C ILE A 99 12.30 11.21 -18.02
N PRO A 100 13.02 12.35 -18.13
CA PRO A 100 13.80 12.86 -17.02
C PRO A 100 12.84 13.32 -15.91
N TYR A 101 13.00 12.75 -14.72
CA TYR A 101 12.13 13.01 -13.58
C TYR A 101 12.95 13.56 -12.42
N ALA A 102 12.58 14.75 -11.95
CA ALA A 102 13.17 15.38 -10.77
C ALA A 102 12.04 15.96 -9.91
N LEU A 103 11.87 15.41 -8.71
CA LEU A 103 10.95 15.93 -7.71
C LEU A 103 11.66 17.02 -6.92
N GLY A 104 11.18 18.25 -7.09
CA GLY A 104 11.76 19.45 -6.51
C GLY A 104 11.68 19.54 -4.99
N ASP A 105 12.33 20.58 -4.50
CA ASP A 105 12.60 20.93 -3.12
C ASP A 105 11.36 21.30 -2.30
N SER A 106 11.35 20.80 -1.07
CA SER A 106 10.49 21.32 -0.02
C SER A 106 10.93 22.74 0.35
N HIS A 107 10.17 23.77 -0.01
CA HIS A 107 10.46 25.14 0.41
C HIS A 107 9.98 25.35 1.86
N ARG A 108 10.91 25.68 2.77
CA ARG A 108 10.62 25.93 4.20
C ARG A 108 9.87 24.78 4.90
N GLY A 109 10.11 23.53 4.48
CA GLY A 109 9.49 22.36 5.07
C GLY A 109 8.07 22.05 4.57
N PHE A 110 7.55 22.82 3.61
CA PHE A 110 6.31 22.48 2.90
C PHE A 110 6.65 21.67 1.64
N ARG A 111 5.90 20.58 1.43
CA ARG A 111 5.95 19.69 0.26
C ARG A 111 4.57 19.67 -0.39
#